data_AF-A0A0M8TPK8-F1
#
_entry.id   AF-A0A0M8TPK8-F1
#
_cell.length_a   1.000
_cell.length_b   1.000
_cell.length_c   1.000
_cell.angle_alpha   90.00
_cell.angle_beta   90.00
_cell.angle_gamma   90.00
#
_symmetry.space_group_name_H-M   'P 1'
#
loop_
_entity.id
_entity.type
_entity.pdbx_description
1 polymer ?
#
loop_
_entity_poly.entity_id
_entity_poly.type
_entity_poly.pdbx_seq_one_letter_code
_entity_poly.pdbx_strand_id
1 'polypeptide(L)'
;MRAGTSVTVILCLATALVHVLLVFLHVAPPNPLSRQYSRQVNAWVFPLFEQNWRLFAPDPESVNRQISARTMHTAPDGSVRVSGWFDLTAVDNSAVEHNAFPSHTTQNMLRRAWSSYLETHGGDDRPGSQRALMIQQYLANIAADRISGRRGGSFESVQLRVITVPIAAPAEVGGTGQAAAASKPAETRYLPWWKVTSHGN
;
A
#
# COMPACT_ATOMS: atom_id res chain seq x y z
N MET A 1 -47.47 -11.08 -36.90
CA MET A 1 -46.55 -11.92 -36.10
C MET A 1 -45.17 -12.12 -36.75
N ARG A 2 -45.07 -12.42 -38.06
CA ARG A 2 -43.77 -12.63 -38.76
C ARG A 2 -42.87 -11.39 -38.85
N ALA A 3 -43.44 -10.20 -39.07
CA ALA A 3 -42.63 -8.97 -39.14
C ALA A 3 -41.97 -8.58 -37.81
N GLY A 4 -42.70 -8.73 -36.69
CA GLY A 4 -42.17 -8.45 -35.35
C GLY A 4 -41.03 -9.40 -34.96
N THR A 5 -41.15 -10.69 -35.30
CA THR A 5 -40.09 -11.68 -35.07
C THR A 5 -38.85 -11.39 -35.92
N SER A 6 -39.01 -11.02 -37.20
CA SER A 6 -37.86 -10.62 -38.04
C SER A 6 -37.11 -9.40 -37.48
N VAL A 7 -37.84 -8.39 -36.99
CA VAL A 7 -37.22 -7.20 -36.38
C VAL A 7 -36.43 -7.57 -35.12
N THR A 8 -36.99 -8.41 -34.25
CA THR A 8 -36.30 -8.88 -33.04
C THR A 8 -35.02 -9.64 -33.39
N VAL A 9 -35.08 -10.55 -34.37
CA VAL A 9 -33.90 -11.32 -34.80
C VAL A 9 -32.81 -10.42 -35.35
N ILE A 10 -33.17 -9.45 -36.20
CA ILE A 10 -32.21 -8.48 -36.76
C ILE A 10 -31.56 -7.66 -35.64
N LEU A 11 -32.34 -7.18 -34.67
CA LEU A 11 -31.82 -6.42 -33.54
C LEU A 11 -30.85 -7.26 -32.70
N CYS A 12 -31.22 -8.49 -32.34
CA CYS A 12 -30.36 -9.38 -31.58
C CYS A 12 -29.04 -9.68 -32.32
N LEU A 13 -29.11 -9.94 -33.63
CA LEU A 13 -27.94 -10.19 -34.44
C LEU A 13 -27.02 -8.96 -34.50
N ALA A 14 -27.58 -7.78 -34.71
CA ALA A 14 -26.83 -6.53 -34.73
C ALA A 14 -26.14 -6.27 -33.38
N THR A 15 -26.85 -6.45 -32.26
CA THR A 15 -26.27 -6.29 -30.92
C THR A 15 -25.15 -7.30 -30.67
N ALA A 16 -25.32 -8.57 -31.07
CA ALA A 16 -24.28 -9.58 -30.91
C ALA A 16 -23.02 -9.24 -31.72
N LEU A 17 -23.16 -8.79 -32.96
CA LEU A 17 -22.03 -8.38 -33.80
C LEU A 17 -21.30 -7.16 -33.21
N VAL A 18 -22.04 -6.16 -32.73
CA VAL A 18 -21.47 -4.99 -32.04
C VAL A 18 -20.72 -5.42 -30.79
N HIS A 19 -21.29 -6.31 -29.98
CA HIS A 19 -20.64 -6.83 -28.78
C HIS A 19 -19.31 -7.51 -29.10
N VAL A 20 -19.30 -8.44 -30.07
CA VAL A 20 -18.08 -9.16 -30.49
C VAL A 20 -17.01 -8.18 -30.99
N LEU A 21 -17.40 -7.17 -31.79
CA LEU A 21 -16.48 -6.14 -32.27
C LEU A 21 -15.86 -5.33 -31.12
N LEU A 22 -16.67 -4.87 -30.17
CA LEU A 22 -16.19 -4.04 -29.04
C LEU A 22 -15.29 -4.85 -28.10
N VAL A 23 -15.64 -6.11 -27.81
CA VAL A 23 -14.79 -7.01 -27.02
C VAL A 23 -13.48 -7.30 -27.77
N PHE A 24 -13.52 -7.52 -29.09
CA PHE A 24 -12.32 -7.67 -29.90
C PHE A 24 -11.43 -6.42 -29.81
N LEU A 25 -11.98 -5.21 -29.97
CA LEU A 25 -11.21 -3.98 -29.86
C LEU A 25 -10.63 -3.75 -28.46
N HIS A 26 -11.26 -4.29 -27.41
CA HIS A 26 -10.77 -4.21 -26.04
C HIS A 26 -9.59 -5.16 -25.77
N VAL A 27 -9.62 -6.38 -26.32
CA VAL A 27 -8.60 -7.42 -26.07
C VAL A 27 -7.47 -7.40 -27.11
N ALA A 28 -7.72 -6.88 -28.31
CA ALA A 28 -6.71 -6.81 -29.37
C ALA A 28 -5.55 -5.86 -29.01
N PRO A 29 -4.35 -6.06 -29.61
CA PRO A 29 -3.22 -5.14 -29.43
C PRO A 29 -3.58 -3.67 -29.77
N PRO A 30 -2.92 -2.68 -29.14
CA PRO A 30 -3.24 -1.27 -29.31
C PRO A 30 -3.19 -0.82 -30.78
N ASN A 31 -4.33 -0.40 -31.32
CA ASN A 31 -4.48 0.04 -32.71
C ASN A 31 -5.17 1.42 -32.77
N PRO A 32 -5.14 2.12 -33.91
CA PRO A 32 -5.71 3.46 -34.01
C PRO A 32 -7.21 3.51 -33.67
N LEU A 33 -7.98 2.49 -34.07
CA LEU A 33 -9.42 2.42 -33.82
C LEU A 33 -9.71 2.21 -32.33
N SER A 34 -9.02 1.28 -31.66
CA SER A 34 -9.20 1.05 -30.22
C SER A 34 -8.81 2.26 -29.38
N ARG A 35 -7.81 3.05 -29.81
CA ARG A 35 -7.45 4.32 -29.16
C ARG A 35 -8.51 5.40 -29.36
N GLN A 36 -8.93 5.61 -30.61
CA GLN A 36 -9.91 6.64 -30.97
C GLN A 36 -11.27 6.43 -30.28
N TYR A 37 -11.73 5.18 -30.20
CA TYR A 37 -13.03 4.81 -29.62
C TYR A 37 -12.93 4.21 -28.21
N SER A 38 -11.80 4.42 -27.53
CA SER A 38 -11.51 3.84 -26.20
C SER A 38 -12.63 4.11 -25.19
N ARG A 39 -13.21 5.32 -25.18
CA ARG A 39 -14.30 5.68 -24.28
C ARG A 39 -15.55 4.82 -24.50
N GLN A 40 -15.96 4.61 -25.75
CA GLN A 40 -17.14 3.84 -26.13
C GLN A 40 -16.94 2.36 -25.87
N VAL A 41 -15.76 1.82 -26.22
CA VAL A 41 -15.37 0.44 -25.93
C VAL A 41 -15.42 0.20 -24.42
N ASN A 42 -14.79 1.07 -23.63
CA ASN A 42 -14.75 0.95 -22.17
C ASN A 42 -16.14 1.07 -21.53
N ALA A 43 -17.00 1.97 -22.00
CA ALA A 43 -18.36 2.13 -21.51
C ALA A 43 -19.25 0.91 -21.77
N TRP A 44 -18.99 0.15 -22.85
CA TRP A 44 -19.71 -1.09 -23.15
C TRP A 44 -19.16 -2.29 -22.36
N VAL A 45 -17.84 -2.39 -22.22
CA VAL A 45 -17.17 -3.56 -21.63
C VAL A 45 -17.18 -3.55 -20.11
N PHE A 46 -16.77 -2.44 -19.48
CA PHE A 46 -16.54 -2.41 -18.02
C PHE A 46 -17.77 -2.62 -17.13
N PRO A 47 -19.01 -2.31 -17.53
CA PRO A 47 -20.18 -2.65 -16.71
C PRO A 47 -20.37 -4.16 -16.51
N LEU A 48 -19.89 -4.99 -17.43
CA LEU A 48 -20.10 -6.44 -17.43
C LEU A 48 -18.81 -7.25 -17.25
N PHE A 49 -17.66 -6.68 -17.64
CA PHE A 49 -16.35 -7.34 -17.63
C PHE A 49 -15.30 -6.45 -16.96
N GLU A 50 -15.45 -6.19 -15.67
CA GLU A 50 -14.39 -5.54 -14.89
C GLU A 50 -13.21 -6.50 -14.69
N GLN A 51 -12.07 -6.20 -15.31
CA GLN A 51 -10.85 -6.99 -15.16
C GLN A 51 -10.05 -6.54 -13.93
N ASN A 52 -10.49 -6.96 -12.74
CA ASN A 52 -9.75 -6.69 -11.51
C ASN A 52 -8.86 -7.88 -11.12
N TRP A 53 -7.62 -7.87 -11.62
CA TRP A 53 -6.63 -8.93 -11.35
C TRP A 53 -5.92 -8.81 -10.00
N ARG A 54 -6.30 -7.84 -9.14
CA ARG A 54 -5.65 -7.63 -7.84
C ARG A 54 -5.72 -8.84 -6.92
N LEU A 55 -6.66 -9.76 -7.15
CA LEU A 55 -6.77 -11.02 -6.41
C LEU A 55 -5.65 -12.02 -6.77
N PHE A 56 -5.18 -12.02 -8.01
CA PHE A 56 -4.23 -13.03 -8.53
C PHE A 56 -2.82 -12.48 -8.76
N ALA A 57 -2.70 -11.19 -9.01
CA ALA A 57 -1.42 -10.51 -9.21
C ALA A 57 -1.48 -9.12 -8.58
N PRO A 58 -1.43 -9.01 -7.24
CA PRO A 58 -1.22 -7.71 -6.62
C PRO A 58 0.11 -7.14 -7.09
N ASP A 59 0.14 -5.84 -7.39
CA ASP A 59 1.39 -5.17 -7.78
C ASP A 59 2.43 -5.39 -6.68
N PRO A 60 3.63 -5.88 -7.04
CA PRO A 60 4.68 -6.07 -6.07
C PRO A 60 5.08 -4.71 -5.49
N GLU A 61 5.36 -4.71 -4.19
CA GLU A 61 5.79 -3.50 -3.51
C GLU A 61 7.14 -3.05 -4.08
N SER A 62 7.17 -1.89 -4.75
CA SER A 62 8.35 -1.38 -5.46
C SER A 62 9.29 -0.57 -4.57
N VAL A 63 9.13 -0.64 -3.25
CA VAL A 63 9.90 0.12 -2.27
C VAL A 63 10.16 -0.70 -1.02
N ASN A 64 11.34 -0.54 -0.43
CA ASN A 64 11.66 -1.01 0.91
C ASN A 64 11.35 0.08 1.93
N ARG A 65 10.75 -0.28 3.08
CA ARG A 65 10.46 0.69 4.14
C ARG A 65 11.10 0.28 5.45
N GLN A 66 11.91 1.17 5.99
CA GLN A 66 12.47 1.06 7.33
C GLN A 66 11.68 1.98 8.27
N ILE A 67 11.07 1.40 9.30
CA ILE A 67 10.30 2.13 10.30
C ILE A 67 11.08 2.11 11.60
N SER A 68 11.40 3.29 12.11
CA SER A 68 12.05 3.49 13.39
C SER A 68 11.14 4.29 14.33
N ALA A 69 11.30 4.11 15.63
CA ALA A 69 10.63 4.90 16.64
C ALA A 69 11.64 5.47 17.65
N ARG A 70 11.29 6.60 18.26
CA ARG A 70 11.99 7.15 19.43
C ARG A 70 10.97 7.59 20.46
N THR A 71 11.39 7.65 21.71
CA THR A 71 10.53 7.98 22.84
C THR A 71 10.87 9.35 23.42
N MET A 72 9.89 9.93 24.10
CA MET A 72 10.06 11.11 24.93
C MET A 72 9.61 10.78 26.35
N HIS A 73 10.44 11.16 27.32
CA HIS A 73 10.17 11.05 28.74
C HIS A 73 10.37 12.41 29.43
N THR A 74 9.51 12.76 30.37
CA THR A 74 9.62 13.97 31.19
C THR A 74 10.09 13.59 32.59
N ALA A 75 11.30 13.99 32.95
CA ALA A 75 11.87 13.69 34.25
C ALA A 75 11.18 14.50 35.38
N PRO A 76 11.32 14.07 36.65
CA PRO A 76 10.69 14.76 37.79
C PRO A 76 11.13 16.22 37.97
N ASP A 77 12.31 16.57 37.44
CA ASP A 77 12.85 17.94 37.40
C ASP A 77 12.25 18.80 36.28
N GLY A 78 11.30 18.27 35.51
CA GLY A 78 10.68 18.91 34.35
C GLY A 78 11.51 18.84 33.06
N SER A 79 12.69 18.21 33.09
CA SER A 79 13.53 18.08 31.90
C SER A 79 12.96 17.04 30.92
N VAL A 80 12.91 17.39 29.63
CA VAL A 80 12.47 16.49 28.57
C VAL A 80 13.67 15.73 28.01
N ARG A 81 13.60 14.39 28.03
CA ARG A 81 14.61 13.50 27.46
C ARG A 81 14.02 12.76 26.26
N VAL A 82 14.69 12.90 25.12
CA VAL A 82 14.33 12.21 23.87
C VAL A 82 15.36 11.11 23.60
N SER A 83 14.89 9.90 23.34
CA SER A 83 15.77 8.78 23.03
C SER A 83 16.37 8.88 21.63
N GLY A 84 17.44 8.12 21.38
CA GLY A 84 17.86 7.79 20.02
C GLY A 84 16.82 6.94 19.29
N TRP A 85 16.89 6.89 17.96
CA TRP A 85 16.04 6.04 17.14
C TRP A 85 16.25 4.55 17.48
N PHE A 86 15.16 3.80 17.45
CA PHE A 86 15.08 2.36 17.63
C PHE A 86 14.44 1.77 16.38
N ASP A 87 15.08 0.77 15.76
CA ASP A 87 14.63 0.19 14.50
C ASP A 87 13.57 -0.89 14.74
N LEU A 88 12.30 -0.58 14.42
CA LEU A 88 11.19 -1.52 14.57
C LEU A 88 11.19 -2.59 13.47
N THR A 89 11.66 -2.23 12.27
CA THR A 89 11.78 -3.14 11.13
C THR A 89 12.84 -4.20 11.40
N ALA A 90 13.97 -3.82 12.01
CA ALA A 90 15.02 -4.77 12.38
C ALA A 90 14.54 -5.84 13.37
N VAL A 91 13.62 -5.49 14.29
CA VAL A 91 12.99 -6.46 15.21
C VAL A 91 12.24 -7.54 14.43
N ASP A 92 11.38 -7.15 13.47
CA ASP A 92 10.61 -8.09 12.65
C ASP A 92 11.52 -8.93 11.76
N ASN A 93 12.48 -8.29 11.08
CA ASN A 93 13.41 -8.99 10.20
C ASN A 93 14.19 -10.06 10.97
N SER A 94 14.71 -9.73 12.15
CA SER A 94 15.47 -10.69 12.98
C SER A 94 14.66 -11.91 13.43
N ALA A 95 13.33 -11.78 13.52
CA ALA A 95 12.44 -12.87 13.91
C ALA A 95 11.94 -13.70 12.71
N VAL A 96 12.12 -13.18 11.50
CA VAL A 96 11.83 -13.87 10.23
C VAL A 96 13.07 -14.54 9.65
N GLU A 97 14.23 -13.90 9.77
CA GLU A 97 15.50 -14.39 9.25
C GLU A 97 15.86 -15.74 9.88
N HIS A 98 16.27 -16.70 9.04
CA HIS A 98 16.58 -18.08 9.41
C HIS A 98 15.45 -18.88 10.09
N ASN A 99 14.21 -18.37 10.10
CA ASN A 99 13.05 -19.10 10.60
C ASN A 99 12.34 -19.81 9.44
N ALA A 100 12.29 -21.14 9.47
CA ALA A 100 11.61 -21.94 8.43
C ALA A 100 10.09 -21.72 8.40
N PHE A 101 9.50 -21.31 9.52
CA PHE A 101 8.05 -21.08 9.65
C PHE A 101 7.78 -19.79 10.43
N PRO A 102 8.12 -18.61 9.88
CA PRO A 102 7.94 -17.35 10.57
C PRO A 102 6.46 -17.02 10.72
N SER A 103 6.07 -16.45 11.87
CA SER A 103 4.67 -16.10 12.08
C SER A 103 4.21 -15.01 11.11
N HIS A 104 2.98 -15.11 10.61
CA HIS A 104 2.39 -14.06 9.78
C HIS A 104 2.28 -12.73 10.51
N THR A 105 2.11 -12.75 11.84
CA THR A 105 2.09 -11.56 12.69
C THR A 105 3.43 -10.84 12.63
N THR A 106 4.53 -11.54 12.87
CA THR A 106 5.89 -10.97 12.76
C THR A 106 6.15 -10.38 11.38
N GLN A 107 5.75 -11.09 10.32
CA GLN A 107 5.99 -10.64 8.94
C GLN A 107 5.14 -9.42 8.53
N ASN A 108 3.91 -9.31 9.04
CA ASN A 108 2.91 -8.43 8.45
C ASN A 108 2.36 -7.35 9.38
N MET A 109 2.53 -7.46 10.71
CA MET A 109 1.85 -6.58 11.66
C MET A 109 2.24 -5.11 11.44
N LEU A 110 3.54 -4.80 11.48
CA LEU A 110 4.06 -3.45 11.29
C LEU A 110 3.80 -2.93 9.87
N ARG A 111 4.04 -3.79 8.87
CA ARG A 111 3.83 -3.45 7.45
C ARG A 111 2.37 -3.09 7.17
N ARG A 112 1.42 -3.92 7.61
CA ARG A 112 -0.02 -3.67 7.41
C ARG A 112 -0.50 -2.47 8.21
N ALA A 113 -0.03 -2.29 9.45
CA ALA A 113 -0.34 -1.09 10.24
C ALA A 113 0.07 0.19 9.51
N TRP A 114 1.27 0.21 8.93
CA TRP A 114 1.76 1.32 8.13
C TRP A 114 0.94 1.53 6.83
N SER A 115 0.65 0.47 6.07
CA SER A 115 -0.17 0.57 4.87
C SER A 115 -1.56 1.15 5.17
N SER A 116 -2.22 0.68 6.23
CA SER A 116 -3.51 1.21 6.66
C SER A 116 -3.42 2.65 7.16
N TYR A 117 -2.30 3.04 7.77
CA TYR A 117 -2.07 4.42 8.19
C TYR A 117 -2.01 5.35 6.97
N LEU A 118 -1.24 4.98 5.94
CA LEU A 118 -1.16 5.73 4.69
C LEU A 118 -2.52 5.88 3.99
N GLU A 119 -3.32 4.82 3.96
CA GLU A 119 -4.65 4.83 3.34
C GLU A 119 -5.61 5.80 4.06
N THR A 120 -5.44 5.98 5.37
CA THR A 120 -6.38 6.77 6.19
C THR A 120 -5.93 8.18 6.54
N HIS A 121 -4.63 8.48 6.50
CA HIS A 121 -4.06 9.80 6.86
C HIS A 121 -3.46 10.56 5.67
N GLY A 122 -3.38 9.96 4.48
CA GLY A 122 -2.86 10.63 3.29
C GLY A 122 -1.49 11.28 3.52
N GLY A 123 -1.36 12.56 3.17
CA GLY A 123 -0.10 13.33 3.28
C GLY A 123 -0.01 14.31 4.45
N ASP A 124 -1.08 14.59 5.18
CA ASP A 124 -1.11 15.63 6.23
C ASP A 124 -0.99 15.08 7.67
N ASP A 125 -0.94 13.75 7.81
CA ASP A 125 -0.78 13.03 9.09
C ASP A 125 -1.87 13.36 10.12
N ARG A 126 -3.05 13.82 9.66
CA ARG A 126 -4.18 14.14 10.54
C ARG A 126 -5.29 13.09 10.40
N PRO A 127 -5.83 12.59 11.52
CA PRO A 127 -6.91 11.62 11.47
C PRO A 127 -8.23 12.33 11.11
N GLY A 128 -8.73 12.10 9.89
CA GLY A 128 -10.01 12.63 9.43
C GLY A 128 -11.24 11.78 9.80
N SER A 129 -11.05 10.63 10.45
CA SER A 129 -12.12 9.71 10.81
C SER A 129 -11.80 8.88 12.06
N GLN A 130 -12.81 8.28 12.68
CA GLN A 130 -12.62 7.36 13.81
C GLN A 130 -11.74 6.16 13.42
N ARG A 131 -11.85 5.68 12.18
CA ARG A 131 -10.99 4.62 11.64
C ARG A 131 -9.53 5.08 11.60
N ALA A 132 -9.27 6.31 11.16
CA ALA A 132 -7.92 6.87 11.15
C ALA A 132 -7.35 6.94 12.58
N LEU A 133 -8.11 7.43 13.56
CA LEU A 133 -7.69 7.46 14.97
C LEU A 133 -7.31 6.07 15.50
N MET A 134 -8.13 5.05 15.22
CA MET A 134 -7.83 3.67 15.65
C MET A 134 -6.56 3.13 15.02
N ILE A 135 -6.33 3.39 13.73
CA ILE A 135 -5.12 2.94 13.03
C ILE A 135 -3.87 3.67 13.54
N GLN A 136 -3.98 4.97 13.82
CA GLN A 136 -2.91 5.74 14.44
C GLN A 136 -2.55 5.16 15.81
N GLN A 137 -3.55 4.93 16.67
CA GLN A 137 -3.34 4.34 17.98
C GLN A 137 -2.73 2.94 17.89
N TYR A 138 -3.19 2.12 16.94
CA TYR A 138 -2.66 0.78 16.70
C TYR A 138 -1.18 0.83 16.32
N LEU A 139 -0.78 1.71 15.39
CA LEU A 139 0.61 1.88 14.99
C LEU A 139 1.48 2.40 16.14
N ALA A 140 0.96 3.34 16.94
CA ALA A 140 1.63 3.85 18.14
C ALA A 140 1.84 2.74 19.19
N ASN A 141 0.84 1.89 19.40
CA ASN A 141 0.90 0.76 20.34
C ASN A 141 1.93 -0.28 19.90
N ILE A 142 2.03 -0.61 18.60
CA ILE A 142 3.07 -1.51 18.07
C ILE A 142 4.46 -0.96 18.39
N ALA A 143 4.68 0.33 18.15
CA ALA A 143 5.95 0.98 18.45
C ALA A 143 6.26 0.95 19.96
N ALA A 144 5.28 1.30 20.80
CA ALA A 144 5.44 1.31 22.24
C ALA A 144 5.76 -0.09 22.79
N ASP A 145 5.00 -1.11 22.41
CA ASP A 145 5.18 -2.50 22.85
C ASP A 145 6.59 -3.03 22.52
N ARG A 146 7.04 -2.81 21.27
CA ARG A 146 8.38 -3.25 20.83
C ARG A 146 9.51 -2.53 21.53
N ILE A 147 9.35 -1.23 21.80
CA ILE A 147 10.35 -0.45 22.54
C ILE A 147 10.40 -0.94 23.99
N SER A 148 9.26 -1.12 24.64
CA SER A 148 9.17 -1.61 26.02
C SER A 148 9.79 -3.01 26.16
N GLY A 149 9.55 -3.91 25.21
CA GLY A 149 10.11 -5.27 25.23
C GLY A 149 11.63 -5.36 25.00
N ARG A 150 12.27 -4.33 24.44
CA ARG A 150 13.71 -4.36 24.06
C ARG A 150 14.59 -3.38 24.83
N ARG A 151 14.12 -2.15 25.08
CA ARG A 151 14.85 -1.12 25.84
C ARG A 151 14.33 -0.95 27.27
N GLY A 152 13.09 -1.33 27.53
CA GLY A 152 12.42 -1.03 28.80
C GLY A 152 12.27 0.48 29.05
N GLY A 153 11.88 0.84 30.28
CA GLY A 153 11.70 2.21 30.72
C GLY A 153 10.33 2.81 30.39
N SER A 154 9.93 3.82 31.16
CA SER A 154 8.71 4.59 30.94
C SER A 154 8.94 5.71 29.93
N PHE A 155 7.92 5.99 29.13
CA PHE A 155 7.87 7.12 28.21
C PHE A 155 6.42 7.55 28.00
N GLU A 156 6.20 8.84 27.77
CA GLU A 156 4.83 9.36 27.60
C GLU A 156 4.46 9.54 26.13
N SER A 157 5.43 9.54 25.22
CA SER A 157 5.18 9.74 23.80
C SER A 157 6.16 9.00 22.91
N VAL A 158 5.71 8.66 21.72
CA VAL A 158 6.51 8.07 20.64
C VAL A 158 6.47 8.97 19.41
N GLN A 159 7.57 8.97 18.67
CA GLN A 159 7.62 9.51 17.32
C GLN A 159 8.15 8.43 16.39
N LEU A 160 7.49 8.26 15.24
CA LEU A 160 7.94 7.35 14.20
C LEU A 160 8.62 8.10 13.06
N ARG A 161 9.59 7.43 12.44
CA ARG A 161 10.23 7.83 11.20
C ARG A 161 10.16 6.68 10.23
N VAL A 162 9.75 6.96 9.00
CA VAL A 162 9.71 5.99 7.91
C VAL A 162 10.68 6.44 6.82
N ILE A 163 11.64 5.58 6.49
CA ILE A 163 12.55 5.78 5.37
C ILE A 163 12.10 4.82 4.27
N THR A 164 11.72 5.37 3.11
CA THR A 164 11.24 4.63 1.94
C THR A 164 12.31 4.65 0.87
N VAL A 165 12.85 3.48 0.53
CA VAL A 165 13.91 3.30 -0.47
C VAL A 165 13.31 2.61 -1.70
N PRO A 166 13.31 3.25 -2.88
CA PRO A 166 12.85 2.63 -4.12
C PRO A 166 13.66 1.38 -4.50
N ILE A 167 12.97 0.33 -4.94
CA ILE A 167 13.59 -0.87 -5.48
C ILE A 167 13.84 -0.64 -6.97
N ALA A 168 15.09 -0.83 -7.41
CA ALA A 168 15.45 -0.71 -8.81
C ALA A 168 14.74 -1.78 -9.65
N ALA A 169 14.27 -1.40 -10.83
CA ALA A 169 13.72 -2.36 -11.78
C ALA A 169 14.83 -3.37 -12.20
N PRO A 170 14.50 -4.66 -12.39
CA PRO A 170 15.45 -5.61 -12.94
C PRO A 170 16.01 -5.12 -14.27
N ALA A 171 17.31 -5.32 -14.52
CA ALA A 171 17.87 -5.05 -15.84
C ALA A 171 17.20 -5.98 -16.85
N GLU A 172 16.61 -5.43 -17.92
CA GLU A 172 15.98 -6.24 -18.95
C GLU A 172 17.03 -7.14 -19.62
N VAL A 173 16.89 -8.46 -19.46
CA VAL A 173 17.69 -9.43 -20.19
C VAL A 173 17.13 -9.50 -21.61
N GLY A 174 17.75 -8.75 -22.55
CA GLY A 174 17.51 -8.87 -23.99
C GLY A 174 16.90 -7.66 -24.71
N GLY A 175 16.60 -6.57 -24.03
CA GLY A 175 16.11 -5.33 -24.64
C GLY A 175 17.25 -4.36 -24.99
N THR A 176 17.28 -3.81 -26.20
CA THR A 176 18.20 -2.74 -26.58
C THR A 176 17.93 -1.49 -25.73
N GLY A 177 18.76 -1.30 -24.69
CA GLY A 177 19.14 -0.01 -24.13
C GLY A 177 17.99 0.94 -23.78
N GLN A 178 17.20 0.63 -22.76
CA GLN A 178 16.56 1.68 -21.97
C GLN A 178 17.42 1.86 -20.72
N ALA A 179 18.12 3.01 -20.63
CA ALA A 179 19.00 3.34 -19.53
C ALA A 179 18.31 3.05 -18.19
N ALA A 180 19.00 2.32 -17.30
CA ALA A 180 18.54 2.06 -15.94
C ALA A 180 18.00 3.37 -15.35
N ALA A 181 16.69 3.45 -15.14
CA ALA A 181 16.07 4.65 -14.63
C ALA A 181 16.79 5.03 -13.33
N ALA A 182 17.28 6.27 -13.25
CA ALA A 182 18.05 6.74 -12.11
C ALA A 182 17.29 6.41 -10.81
N SER A 183 17.98 5.77 -9.86
CA SER A 183 17.38 5.39 -8.58
C SER A 183 16.86 6.64 -7.89
N LYS A 184 15.53 6.71 -7.69
CA LYS A 184 14.90 7.81 -6.96
C LYS A 184 15.50 7.88 -5.55
N PRO A 185 15.75 9.09 -5.00
CA PRO A 185 16.31 9.24 -3.67
C PRO A 185 15.36 8.66 -2.62
N ALA A 186 15.93 8.21 -1.49
CA ALA A 186 15.13 7.74 -0.36
C ALA A 186 14.29 8.88 0.23
N GLU A 187 13.01 8.61 0.47
CA GLU A 187 12.10 9.55 1.10
C GLU A 187 12.05 9.30 2.61
N THR A 188 12.20 10.35 3.42
CA THR A 188 12.07 10.25 4.88
C THR A 188 10.84 11.00 5.35
N ARG A 189 9.91 10.30 5.98
CA ARG A 189 8.71 10.87 6.62
C ARG A 189 8.80 10.78 8.13
N TYR A 190 8.60 11.91 8.80
CA TYR A 190 8.51 11.99 10.26
C TYR A 190 7.06 12.17 10.66
N LEU A 191 6.54 11.26 11.47
CA LEU A 191 5.18 11.38 11.99
C LEU A 191 5.15 12.34 13.18
N PRO A 192 3.98 12.92 13.51
CA PRO A 192 3.83 13.72 14.71
C PRO A 192 4.10 12.89 15.98
N TRP A 193 4.38 13.57 17.08
CA TRP A 193 4.47 12.94 18.39
C TRP A 193 3.09 12.45 18.83
N TRP A 194 3.01 11.20 19.26
CA TRP A 194 1.79 10.62 19.80
C TRP A 194 1.99 10.25 21.25
N LYS A 195 1.05 10.66 22.09
CA LYS A 195 0.99 10.17 23.47
C LYS A 195 0.66 8.68 23.46
N VAL A 196 1.34 7.93 24.31
CA VAL A 196 1.11 6.50 24.48
C VAL A 196 0.98 6.19 25.96
N THR A 197 0.16 5.21 26.28
CA THR A 197 0.18 4.59 27.59
C THR A 197 1.32 3.59 27.60
N SER A 198 2.41 3.94 28.28
CA SER A 198 3.43 2.95 28.65
C SER A 198 2.73 1.88 29.48
N HIS A 199 2.46 0.71 28.89
CA HIS A 199 1.94 -0.42 29.66
C HIS A 199 3.08 -0.90 30.56
N GLY A 200 3.04 -0.45 31.80
CA GLY A 200 4.01 -0.73 32.84
C GLY A 200 3.33 -0.61 34.19
N ASN A 201 2.45 -1.57 34.47
CA ASN A 201 2.13 -2.12 35.78
C ASN A 201 1.65 -3.56 35.58
#